data_AF-A0A2D6SL60-F1
#
_entry.id   AF-A0A2D6SL60-F1
#
_cell.length_a   1.000
_cell.length_b   1.000
_cell.length_c   1.000
_cell.angle_alpha   90.00
_cell.angle_beta   90.00
_cell.angle_gamma   90.00
#
_symmetry.space_group_name_H-M   'P 1'
#
loop_
_entity.id
_entity.type
_entity.pdbx_description
1 polymer ?
#
loop_
_entity_poly.entity_id
_entity_poly.type
_entity_poly.pdbx_seq_one_letter_code
_entity_poly.pdbx_strand_id
1 'polypeptide(L)'
;MKELSEEQFQRYARHLILDEVGEEGQDKLLSAKVLCVGAGGLGSPVAVYLAAAGIGTIGIIDDDIVDLSNLQRQIIHATSKIGAPKVDSARETLSQINPTINVRTYKQRLTAANIQEIIREYDLIVDGSDNFETRYLINDAAYLNGKIVVSGALLRFEGQLTTFRSGLKSKRDEPCYRCLFPNAPSANSNNRCEDVGILGSVAGVIGTLQATEVLKEIIGLGETMSGKLLIFDAMNMQFRKIRYKRRLDCVLCGDASSIKDIT
;
A
#
# COMPACT_ATOMS: atom_id res chain seq x y z
N MET A 1 -4.83 0.19 -26.58
CA MET A 1 -5.72 0.85 -25.62
C MET A 1 -7.11 0.29 -25.83
N LYS A 2 -7.77 -0.12 -24.75
CA LYS A 2 -9.17 -0.50 -24.84
C LYS A 2 -9.98 0.80 -24.80
N GLU A 3 -10.92 0.94 -25.72
CA GLU A 3 -11.77 2.14 -25.75
C GLU A 3 -12.61 2.19 -24.45
N LEU A 4 -12.63 3.35 -23.79
CA LEU A 4 -13.41 3.55 -22.57
C LEU A 4 -14.91 3.54 -22.90
N SER A 5 -15.73 2.91 -22.06
CA SER A 5 -17.18 3.03 -22.21
C SER A 5 -17.67 4.45 -21.90
N GLU A 6 -18.87 4.81 -22.35
CA GLU A 6 -19.49 6.10 -22.02
C GLU A 6 -19.60 6.32 -20.50
N GLU A 7 -19.95 5.27 -19.75
CA GLU A 7 -19.97 5.33 -18.28
C GLU A 7 -18.57 5.59 -17.69
N GLN A 8 -17.52 4.96 -18.24
CA GLN A 8 -16.14 5.19 -17.80
C GLN A 8 -15.67 6.60 -18.15
N PHE A 9 -16.01 7.13 -19.33
CA PHE A 9 -15.76 8.51 -19.70
C PHE A 9 -16.39 9.48 -18.71
N GLN A 10 -17.67 9.28 -18.35
CA GLN A 10 -18.36 10.12 -17.39
C GLN A 10 -17.74 10.01 -15.99
N ARG A 11 -17.48 8.78 -15.53
CA ARG A 11 -16.93 8.51 -14.19
C ARG A 11 -15.54 9.11 -14.00
N TYR A 12 -14.66 8.95 -14.99
CA TYR A 12 -13.26 9.38 -14.91
C TYR A 12 -13.00 10.72 -15.59
N ALA A 13 -14.04 11.47 -15.97
CA ALA A 13 -13.92 12.75 -16.67
C ALA A 13 -12.92 13.72 -16.01
N ARG A 14 -12.81 13.72 -14.68
CA ARG A 14 -11.86 14.57 -13.94
C ARG A 14 -10.40 14.13 -14.05
N HIS A 15 -10.13 12.86 -14.32
CA HIS A 15 -8.80 12.37 -14.68
C HIS A 15 -8.49 12.64 -16.15
N LEU A 16 -9.48 12.42 -17.04
CA LEU A 16 -9.28 12.54 -18.48
C LEU A 16 -8.91 13.96 -18.93
N ILE A 17 -9.36 14.99 -18.20
CA ILE A 17 -9.00 16.39 -18.48
C ILE A 17 -7.60 16.80 -17.97
N LEU A 18 -6.93 15.97 -17.17
CA LEU A 18 -5.57 16.24 -16.72
C LEU A 18 -4.61 15.81 -17.82
N ASP A 19 -3.84 16.74 -18.37
CA ASP A 19 -2.90 16.48 -19.48
C ASP A 19 -1.88 15.37 -19.13
N GLU A 20 -1.45 15.29 -17.88
CA GLU A 20 -0.49 14.28 -17.42
C GLU A 20 -1.13 12.90 -17.17
N VAL A 21 -2.46 12.81 -17.17
CA VAL A 21 -3.20 11.54 -17.01
C VAL A 21 -3.85 11.15 -18.32
N GLY A 22 -4.82 11.93 -18.80
CA GLY A 22 -5.55 11.67 -20.05
C GLY A 22 -6.18 10.28 -20.13
N GLU A 23 -6.57 9.89 -21.33
CA GLU A 23 -7.10 8.55 -21.61
C GLU A 23 -6.04 7.45 -21.42
N GLU A 24 -4.79 7.72 -21.80
CA GLU A 24 -3.70 6.73 -21.68
C GLU A 24 -3.40 6.37 -20.22
N GLY A 25 -3.32 7.38 -19.33
CA GLY A 25 -3.13 7.16 -17.90
C GLY A 25 -4.32 6.43 -17.29
N GLN A 26 -5.55 6.75 -17.70
CA GLN A 26 -6.74 6.04 -17.23
C GLN A 26 -6.78 4.58 -17.71
N ASP A 27 -6.37 4.28 -18.95
CA ASP A 27 -6.25 2.90 -19.47
C ASP A 27 -5.21 2.09 -18.67
N LYS A 28 -4.08 2.72 -18.29
CA LYS A 28 -3.09 2.11 -17.39
C LYS A 28 -3.67 1.79 -16.02
N LEU A 29 -4.42 2.71 -15.41
CA LEU A 29 -5.10 2.49 -14.12
C LEU A 29 -6.11 1.32 -14.22
N LEU A 30 -6.95 1.31 -15.25
CA LEU A 30 -7.94 0.25 -15.49
C LEU A 30 -7.32 -1.11 -15.78
N SER A 31 -6.07 -1.14 -16.28
CA SER A 31 -5.34 -2.38 -16.54
C SER A 31 -4.54 -2.88 -15.33
N ALA A 32 -4.28 -2.01 -14.36
CA ALA A 32 -3.41 -2.31 -13.23
C ALA A 32 -4.07 -3.18 -12.16
N LYS A 33 -3.23 -3.97 -11.49
CA LYS A 33 -3.59 -4.83 -10.35
C LYS A 33 -2.78 -4.43 -9.12
N VAL A 34 -3.47 -4.01 -8.05
CA VAL A 34 -2.83 -3.59 -6.79
C VAL A 34 -3.24 -4.51 -5.65
N LEU A 35 -2.26 -5.01 -4.88
CA LEU A 35 -2.51 -5.75 -3.64
C LEU A 35 -2.42 -4.81 -2.43
N CYS A 36 -3.51 -4.62 -1.71
CA CYS A 36 -3.55 -3.96 -0.41
C CYS A 36 -3.36 -5.00 0.71
N VAL A 37 -2.23 -4.93 1.41
CA VAL A 37 -1.98 -5.73 2.61
C VAL A 37 -2.48 -4.97 3.83
N GLY A 38 -3.58 -5.47 4.40
CA GLY A 38 -4.35 -4.83 5.46
C GLY A 38 -5.51 -3.99 4.91
N ALA A 39 -6.69 -4.14 5.52
CA ALA A 39 -7.89 -3.33 5.33
C ALA A 39 -8.13 -2.35 6.49
N GLY A 40 -7.11 -2.15 7.34
CA GLY A 40 -7.17 -1.30 8.53
C GLY A 40 -7.09 0.21 8.25
N GLY A 41 -6.52 0.98 9.18
CA GLY A 41 -6.55 2.45 9.13
C GLY A 41 -5.84 3.06 7.93
N LEU A 42 -4.74 2.44 7.48
CA LEU A 42 -4.03 2.83 6.25
C LEU A 42 -4.69 2.23 5.00
N GLY A 43 -5.01 0.94 5.04
CA GLY A 43 -5.58 0.22 3.90
C GLY A 43 -6.96 0.75 3.48
N SER A 44 -7.77 1.21 4.44
CA SER A 44 -9.10 1.79 4.21
C SER A 44 -9.10 2.92 3.19
N PRO A 45 -8.46 4.09 3.45
CA PRO A 45 -8.41 5.19 2.49
C PRO A 45 -7.69 4.79 1.19
N VAL A 46 -6.66 3.94 1.24
CA VAL A 46 -5.98 3.47 0.02
C VAL A 46 -6.97 2.77 -0.90
N ALA A 47 -7.60 1.71 -0.42
CA ALA A 47 -8.49 0.89 -1.23
C ALA A 47 -9.67 1.70 -1.79
N VAL A 48 -10.23 2.62 -0.99
CA VAL A 48 -11.30 3.53 -1.41
C VAL A 48 -10.86 4.43 -2.57
N TYR A 49 -9.72 5.11 -2.46
CA TYR A 49 -9.23 6.00 -3.52
C TYR A 49 -8.78 5.24 -4.76
N LEU A 50 -8.18 4.06 -4.62
CA LEU A 50 -7.83 3.21 -5.76
C LEU A 50 -9.07 2.70 -6.51
N ALA A 51 -10.13 2.34 -5.79
CA ALA A 51 -11.39 1.94 -6.40
C ALA A 51 -12.04 3.10 -7.15
N ALA A 52 -12.10 4.28 -6.51
CA ALA A 52 -12.63 5.49 -7.12
C ALA A 52 -11.82 5.92 -8.37
N ALA A 53 -10.50 5.77 -8.33
CA ALA A 53 -9.60 6.07 -9.45
C ALA A 53 -9.68 5.06 -10.61
N GLY A 54 -10.37 3.93 -10.41
CA GLY A 54 -10.56 2.92 -11.43
C GLY A 54 -9.37 1.97 -11.57
N ILE A 55 -8.68 1.61 -10.48
CA ILE A 55 -7.74 0.48 -10.53
C ILE A 55 -8.49 -0.79 -10.91
N GLY A 56 -8.08 -1.42 -12.01
CA GLY A 56 -8.80 -2.54 -12.60
C GLY A 56 -9.01 -3.74 -11.68
N THR A 57 -7.99 -4.12 -10.92
CA THR A 57 -8.11 -5.14 -9.88
C THR A 57 -7.49 -4.70 -8.57
N ILE A 58 -8.27 -4.80 -7.49
CA ILE A 58 -7.79 -4.55 -6.13
C ILE A 58 -7.86 -5.87 -5.36
N GLY A 59 -6.69 -6.38 -4.98
CA GLY A 59 -6.57 -7.47 -4.02
C GLY A 59 -6.55 -6.92 -2.61
N ILE A 60 -7.29 -7.53 -1.67
CA ILE A 60 -7.29 -7.16 -0.26
C ILE A 60 -6.98 -8.42 0.55
N ILE A 61 -5.90 -8.37 1.33
CA ILE A 61 -5.54 -9.45 2.25
C ILE A 61 -5.57 -8.94 3.69
N ASP A 62 -6.40 -9.58 4.51
CA ASP A 62 -6.58 -9.27 5.93
C ASP A 62 -7.28 -10.48 6.60
N ASP A 63 -6.82 -10.91 7.78
CA ASP A 63 -7.40 -12.02 8.54
C ASP A 63 -8.36 -11.60 9.66
N ASP A 64 -8.48 -10.29 9.92
CA ASP A 64 -9.32 -9.79 11.00
C ASP A 64 -10.80 -9.68 10.64
N ILE A 65 -11.59 -9.45 11.68
CA ILE A 65 -12.98 -9.01 11.62
C ILE A 65 -13.10 -7.52 11.97
N VAL A 66 -14.19 -6.89 11.54
CA VAL A 66 -14.50 -5.51 11.90
C VAL A 66 -14.90 -5.45 13.38
N ASP A 67 -14.22 -4.60 14.15
CA ASP A 67 -14.52 -4.34 15.56
C ASP A 67 -14.98 -2.88 15.79
N LEU A 68 -15.75 -2.62 16.85
CA LEU A 68 -16.21 -1.26 17.18
C LEU A 68 -15.03 -0.28 17.37
N SER A 69 -13.95 -0.72 18.02
CA SER A 69 -12.74 0.09 18.27
C SER A 69 -12.01 0.49 16.99
N ASN A 70 -12.29 -0.19 15.87
CA ASN A 70 -11.66 0.05 14.58
C ASN A 70 -12.29 1.26 13.87
N LEU A 71 -13.58 1.53 14.10
CA LEU A 71 -14.38 2.46 13.31
C LEU A 71 -13.96 3.93 13.44
N GLN A 72 -13.16 4.29 14.44
CA GLN A 72 -12.59 5.64 14.56
C GLN A 72 -11.55 5.98 13.47
N ARG A 73 -11.00 4.96 12.78
CA ARG A 73 -9.95 5.14 11.74
C ARG A 73 -10.11 4.27 10.49
N GLN A 74 -10.89 3.19 10.54
CA GLN A 74 -11.05 2.25 9.43
C GLN A 74 -12.30 2.60 8.61
N ILE A 75 -12.22 3.70 7.86
CA ILE A 75 -13.36 4.36 7.20
C ILE A 75 -14.01 3.55 6.07
N ILE A 76 -13.40 2.44 5.65
CA ILE A 76 -14.00 1.53 4.65
C ILE A 76 -15.08 0.63 5.27
N HIS A 77 -15.12 0.55 6.61
CA HIS A 77 -16.07 -0.26 7.37
C HIS A 77 -17.14 0.62 8.03
N ALA A 78 -18.29 0.03 8.33
CA ALA A 78 -19.40 0.68 9.00
C ALA A 78 -19.83 -0.08 10.25
N THR A 79 -20.56 0.58 11.16
CA THR A 79 -21.12 -0.04 12.38
C THR A 79 -21.96 -1.27 12.09
N SER A 80 -22.69 -1.29 10.97
CA SER A 80 -23.49 -2.44 10.53
C SER A 80 -22.66 -3.67 10.13
N LYS A 81 -21.34 -3.53 10.01
CA LYS A 81 -20.41 -4.59 9.62
C LYS A 81 -19.60 -5.16 10.78
N ILE A 82 -19.82 -4.72 12.01
CA ILE A 82 -19.16 -5.28 13.19
C ILE A 82 -19.36 -6.81 13.22
N GLY A 83 -18.28 -7.56 13.41
CA GLY A 83 -18.24 -9.02 13.39
C GLY A 83 -18.05 -9.65 12.00
N ALA A 84 -18.20 -8.89 10.91
CA ALA A 84 -17.93 -9.39 9.57
C ALA A 84 -16.41 -9.42 9.29
N PRO A 85 -15.91 -10.33 8.44
CA PRO A 85 -14.52 -10.28 7.97
C PRO A 85 -14.21 -8.93 7.31
N LYS A 86 -13.06 -8.33 7.63
CA LYS A 86 -12.69 -7.02 7.08
C LYS A 86 -12.63 -7.04 5.56
N VAL A 87 -12.07 -8.09 4.97
CA VAL A 87 -11.97 -8.23 3.51
C VAL A 87 -13.34 -8.23 2.81
N ASP A 88 -14.35 -8.86 3.42
CA ASP A 88 -15.71 -8.92 2.84
C ASP A 88 -16.42 -7.57 2.98
N SER A 89 -16.30 -6.94 4.15
CA SER A 89 -16.81 -5.58 4.42
C SER A 89 -16.20 -4.56 3.46
N ALA A 90 -14.87 -4.63 3.27
CA ALA A 90 -14.16 -3.78 2.32
C ALA A 90 -14.63 -4.01 0.88
N ARG A 91 -14.73 -5.26 0.42
CA ARG A 91 -15.20 -5.58 -0.93
C ARG A 91 -16.57 -4.98 -1.21
N GLU A 92 -17.51 -5.10 -0.28
CA GLU A 92 -18.85 -4.55 -0.44
C GLU A 92 -18.83 -3.02 -0.62
N THR A 93 -18.07 -2.31 0.24
CA THR A 93 -17.88 -0.86 0.12
C THR A 93 -17.26 -0.48 -1.23
N LEU A 94 -16.22 -1.18 -1.68
CA LEU A 94 -15.57 -0.87 -2.96
C LEU A 94 -16.48 -1.13 -4.16
N SER A 95 -17.26 -2.22 -4.14
CA SER A 95 -18.22 -2.52 -5.21
C SER A 95 -19.35 -1.49 -5.29
N GLN A 96 -19.73 -0.85 -4.17
CA GLN A 96 -20.67 0.27 -4.16
C GLN A 96 -20.06 1.55 -4.73
N ILE A 97 -18.77 1.80 -4.46
CA ILE A 97 -18.05 2.96 -5.00
C ILE A 97 -17.87 2.82 -6.52
N ASN A 98 -17.39 1.66 -6.96
CA ASN A 98 -17.12 1.41 -8.36
C ASN A 98 -17.43 -0.06 -8.72
N PRO A 99 -18.59 -0.34 -9.34
CA PRO A 99 -18.98 -1.70 -9.68
C PRO A 99 -18.19 -2.28 -10.87
N THR A 100 -17.41 -1.46 -11.58
CA THR A 100 -16.68 -1.89 -12.78
C THR A 100 -15.31 -2.52 -12.48
N ILE A 101 -14.80 -2.39 -11.26
CA ILE A 101 -13.51 -2.96 -10.86
C ILE A 101 -13.68 -4.39 -10.34
N ASN A 102 -12.61 -5.18 -10.44
CA ASN A 102 -12.56 -6.51 -9.86
C ASN A 102 -11.92 -6.47 -8.46
N VAL A 103 -12.66 -6.84 -7.43
CA VAL A 103 -12.13 -6.90 -6.06
C VAL A 103 -11.92 -8.35 -5.64
N ARG A 104 -10.68 -8.71 -5.33
CA ARG A 104 -10.27 -10.05 -4.86
C ARG A 104 -9.97 -10.00 -3.38
N THR A 105 -10.51 -10.94 -2.61
CA THR A 105 -10.33 -10.99 -1.16
C THR A 105 -9.54 -12.23 -0.75
N TYR A 106 -8.61 -12.04 0.18
CA TYR A 106 -7.86 -13.11 0.82
C TYR A 106 -8.07 -13.01 2.33
N LYS A 107 -9.00 -13.81 2.85
CA LYS A 107 -9.30 -13.86 4.29
C LYS A 107 -8.28 -14.73 5.02
N GLN A 108 -7.03 -14.31 5.02
CA GLN A 108 -5.90 -15.03 5.60
C GLN A 108 -4.75 -14.08 5.91
N ARG A 109 -3.90 -14.47 6.86
CA ARG A 109 -2.68 -13.72 7.16
C ARG A 109 -1.67 -13.91 6.04
N LEU A 110 -0.96 -12.84 5.69
CA LEU A 110 0.18 -12.93 4.78
C LEU A 110 1.36 -13.58 5.51
N THR A 111 1.91 -14.64 4.93
CA THR A 111 2.98 -15.46 5.52
C THR A 111 4.01 -15.85 4.46
N ALA A 112 5.18 -16.32 4.91
CA ALA A 112 6.19 -16.87 4.01
C ALA A 112 5.65 -17.97 3.06
N ALA A 113 4.71 -18.78 3.56
CA ALA A 113 4.13 -19.89 2.82
C ALA A 113 3.21 -19.46 1.67
N ASN A 114 2.56 -18.29 1.73
CA ASN A 114 1.55 -17.88 0.74
C ASN A 114 1.91 -16.63 -0.07
N ILE A 115 2.85 -15.79 0.41
CA ILE A 115 3.12 -14.49 -0.19
C ILE A 115 3.62 -14.57 -1.63
N GLN A 116 4.43 -15.59 -1.95
CA GLN A 116 5.01 -15.78 -3.28
C GLN A 116 3.95 -15.97 -4.36
N GLU A 117 2.92 -16.77 -4.07
CA GLU A 117 1.83 -17.03 -5.01
C GLU A 117 0.98 -15.77 -5.20
N ILE A 118 0.62 -15.11 -4.10
CA ILE A 118 -0.26 -13.94 -4.12
C ILE A 118 0.40 -12.75 -4.82
N ILE A 119 1.63 -12.36 -4.42
CA ILE A 119 2.29 -11.14 -4.93
C ILE A 119 2.54 -11.20 -6.45
N ARG A 120 2.75 -12.38 -7.03
CA ARG A 120 3.01 -12.52 -8.47
C ARG A 120 1.86 -12.03 -9.34
N GLU A 121 0.63 -12.13 -8.86
CA GLU A 121 -0.58 -11.72 -9.59
C GLU A 121 -0.78 -10.21 -9.68
N TYR A 122 -0.03 -9.40 -8.92
CA TYR A 122 -0.21 -7.96 -8.81
C TYR A 122 1.00 -7.20 -9.36
N ASP A 123 0.76 -5.99 -9.85
CA ASP A 123 1.78 -5.12 -10.42
C ASP A 123 2.50 -4.32 -9.32
N LEU A 124 1.74 -3.91 -8.30
CA LEU A 124 2.20 -3.08 -7.20
C LEU A 124 1.55 -3.54 -5.88
N ILE A 125 2.33 -3.45 -4.80
CA ILE A 125 1.91 -3.83 -3.45
C ILE A 125 1.81 -2.58 -2.57
N VAL A 126 0.73 -2.48 -1.80
CA VAL A 126 0.57 -1.48 -0.74
C VAL A 126 0.73 -2.16 0.60
N ASP A 127 1.70 -1.71 1.37
CA ASP A 127 1.89 -2.12 2.75
C ASP A 127 1.13 -1.17 3.68
N GLY A 128 -0.04 -1.63 4.15
CA GLY A 128 -0.85 -1.02 5.20
C GLY A 128 -0.83 -1.83 6.50
N SER A 129 0.14 -2.74 6.66
CA SER A 129 0.26 -3.60 7.83
C SER A 129 0.73 -2.83 9.07
N ASP A 130 0.46 -3.36 10.27
CA ASP A 130 0.73 -2.68 11.54
C ASP A 130 1.90 -3.29 12.33
N ASN A 131 2.57 -4.30 11.78
CA ASN A 131 3.63 -5.05 12.44
C ASN A 131 4.87 -5.19 11.56
N PHE A 132 6.04 -5.19 12.19
CA PHE A 132 7.32 -5.19 11.48
C PHE A 132 7.55 -6.46 10.66
N GLU A 133 7.18 -7.63 11.20
CA GLU A 133 7.35 -8.93 10.53
C GLU A 133 6.74 -8.91 9.12
N THR A 134 5.49 -8.45 9.00
CA THR A 134 4.79 -8.35 7.71
C THR A 134 5.47 -7.36 6.77
N ARG A 135 6.00 -6.24 7.28
CA ARG A 135 6.72 -5.24 6.47
C ARG A 135 8.00 -5.79 5.85
N TYR A 136 8.80 -6.52 6.64
CA TYR A 136 9.99 -7.19 6.14
C TYR A 136 9.62 -8.27 5.12
N LEU A 137 8.58 -9.07 5.40
CA LEU A 137 8.10 -10.11 4.51
C LEU A 137 7.64 -9.55 3.15
N ILE A 138 6.82 -8.48 3.15
CA ILE A 138 6.38 -7.79 1.92
C ILE A 138 7.58 -7.26 1.14
N ASN A 139 8.49 -6.55 1.81
CA ASN A 139 9.67 -5.98 1.17
C ASN A 139 10.52 -7.05 0.46
N ASP A 140 10.81 -8.14 1.16
CA ASP A 140 11.68 -9.18 0.65
C ASP A 140 11.02 -9.89 -0.54
N ALA A 141 9.73 -10.24 -0.41
CA ALA A 141 9.00 -10.92 -1.46
C ALA A 141 8.81 -10.04 -2.69
N ALA A 142 8.51 -8.75 -2.50
CA ALA A 142 8.40 -7.78 -3.58
C ALA A 142 9.74 -7.57 -4.29
N TYR A 143 10.85 -7.46 -3.55
CA TYR A 143 12.17 -7.35 -4.14
C TYR A 143 12.49 -8.55 -5.03
N LEU A 144 12.28 -9.78 -4.53
CA LEU A 144 12.57 -11.01 -5.27
C LEU A 144 11.66 -11.21 -6.49
N ASN A 145 10.43 -10.69 -6.46
CA ASN A 145 9.48 -10.77 -7.58
C ASN A 145 9.48 -9.52 -8.48
N GLY A 146 10.39 -8.58 -8.24
CA GLY A 146 10.48 -7.35 -9.02
C GLY A 146 9.24 -6.47 -8.97
N LYS A 147 8.66 -6.31 -7.78
CA LYS A 147 7.46 -5.52 -7.53
C LYS A 147 7.78 -4.22 -6.80
N ILE A 148 6.94 -3.21 -7.02
CA ILE A 148 6.97 -1.95 -6.28
C ILE A 148 6.19 -2.12 -4.98
N VAL A 149 6.68 -1.54 -3.89
CA VAL A 149 5.96 -1.45 -2.61
C VAL A 149 5.77 0.01 -2.24
N VAL A 150 4.53 0.43 -1.98
CA VAL A 150 4.21 1.71 -1.35
C VAL A 150 3.86 1.44 0.11
N SER A 151 4.74 1.84 1.03
CA SER A 151 4.64 1.50 2.45
C SER A 151 4.30 2.74 3.29
N GLY A 152 3.30 2.57 4.15
CA GLY A 152 2.89 3.56 5.13
C GLY A 152 3.03 3.02 6.55
N ALA A 153 3.37 3.87 7.51
CA ALA A 153 3.40 3.53 8.93
C ALA A 153 2.82 4.65 9.78
N LEU A 154 2.35 4.31 10.98
CA LEU A 154 1.70 5.24 11.89
C LEU A 154 2.16 5.00 13.31
N LEU A 155 2.31 6.08 14.08
CA LEU A 155 2.55 6.01 15.52
C LEU A 155 2.02 7.28 16.18
N ARG A 156 1.00 7.16 17.06
CA ARG A 156 0.38 8.29 17.78
C ARG A 156 -0.15 9.38 16.84
N PHE A 157 0.60 10.47 16.70
CA PHE A 157 0.32 11.65 15.88
C PHE A 157 1.28 11.78 14.68
N GLU A 158 2.15 10.78 14.48
CA GLU A 158 3.10 10.74 13.39
C GLU A 158 2.67 9.71 12.34
N GLY A 159 2.87 10.06 11.08
CA GLY A 159 2.71 9.17 9.95
C GLY A 159 3.94 9.16 9.05
N GLN A 160 4.23 8.02 8.42
CA GLN A 160 5.38 7.85 7.54
C GLN A 160 4.96 7.25 6.20
N LEU A 161 5.65 7.64 5.13
CA LEU A 161 5.43 7.13 3.77
C LEU A 161 6.75 7.02 3.01
N THR A 162 6.94 5.90 2.31
CA THR A 162 8.02 5.73 1.34
C THR A 162 7.66 4.68 0.27
N THR A 163 8.42 4.66 -0.83
CA THR A 163 8.24 3.70 -1.94
C THR A 163 9.51 2.87 -2.13
N PHE A 164 9.38 1.57 -2.36
CA PHE A 164 10.51 0.69 -2.65
C PHE A 164 10.36 0.09 -4.04
N ARG A 165 11.38 0.30 -4.89
CA ARG A 165 11.37 -0.18 -6.29
C ARG A 165 12.60 -1.00 -6.64
N SER A 166 13.47 -1.26 -5.67
CA SER A 166 14.76 -1.92 -5.86
C SER A 166 14.69 -3.34 -6.43
N GLY A 167 13.53 -3.99 -6.36
CA GLY A 167 13.28 -5.25 -7.05
C GLY A 167 13.22 -5.12 -8.57
N LEU A 168 12.85 -3.95 -9.11
CA LEU A 168 12.84 -3.72 -10.55
C LEU A 168 14.27 -3.78 -11.09
N LYS A 169 14.48 -4.56 -12.15
CA LYS A 169 15.80 -4.71 -12.77
C LYS A 169 16.44 -3.38 -13.18
N SER A 170 15.62 -2.41 -13.58
CA SER A 170 16.07 -1.07 -13.99
C SER A 170 16.42 -0.14 -12.82
N LYS A 171 16.08 -0.51 -11.57
CA LYS A 171 16.16 0.34 -10.38
C LYS A 171 16.94 -0.31 -9.23
N ARG A 172 17.86 -1.22 -9.52
CA ARG A 172 18.61 -1.97 -8.49
C ARG A 172 19.49 -1.11 -7.59
N ASP A 173 19.79 0.12 -8.01
CA ASP A 173 20.55 1.11 -7.26
C ASP A 173 19.69 1.87 -6.22
N GLU A 174 18.36 1.77 -6.29
CA GLU A 174 17.44 2.33 -5.31
C GLU A 174 17.42 1.48 -4.01
N PRO A 175 17.12 2.08 -2.84
CA PRO A 175 17.09 1.35 -1.58
C PRO A 175 15.85 0.46 -1.39
N CYS A 176 15.97 -0.58 -0.57
CA CYS A 176 14.84 -1.38 -0.06
C CYS A 176 14.51 -1.01 1.39
N TYR A 177 13.45 -1.60 1.96
CA TYR A 177 13.07 -1.40 3.36
C TYR A 177 14.22 -1.74 4.32
N ARG A 178 14.96 -2.83 4.06
CA ARG A 178 16.14 -3.23 4.84
C ARG A 178 17.32 -2.26 4.75
N CYS A 179 17.37 -1.38 3.75
CA CYS A 179 18.37 -0.29 3.74
C CYS A 179 18.02 0.80 4.76
N LEU A 180 16.73 1.08 4.93
CA LEU A 180 16.21 2.08 5.86
C LEU A 180 16.15 1.54 7.29
N PHE A 181 15.67 0.31 7.46
CA PHE A 181 15.54 -0.41 8.74
C PHE A 181 16.32 -1.72 8.65
N PRO A 182 17.61 -1.74 9.06
CA PRO A 182 18.50 -2.88 8.80
C PRO A 182 18.21 -4.12 9.64
N ASN A 183 17.83 -3.87 10.89
CA ASN A 183 17.58 -4.92 11.87
C ASN A 183 16.09 -4.93 12.18
N ALA A 184 15.46 -6.10 12.04
CA ALA A 184 14.13 -6.29 12.58
C ALA A 184 14.17 -6.00 14.09
N PRO A 185 13.17 -5.29 14.65
CA PRO A 185 13.08 -5.15 16.09
C PRO A 185 13.08 -6.54 16.74
N SER A 186 13.76 -6.70 17.87
CA SER A 186 13.73 -7.94 18.63
C SER A 186 12.28 -8.33 18.95
N ALA A 187 11.92 -9.61 18.91
CA ALA A 187 10.56 -10.09 19.18
C ALA A 187 9.96 -9.59 20.51
N ASN A 188 10.80 -9.16 21.47
CA ASN A 188 10.40 -8.57 22.76
C ASN A 188 10.07 -7.07 22.72
N SER A 189 10.15 -6.38 21.58
CA SER A 189 9.68 -4.99 21.46
C SER A 189 8.15 -4.98 21.33
N ASN A 190 7.46 -5.19 22.45
CA ASN A 190 5.99 -5.23 22.61
C ASN A 190 5.29 -3.88 22.38
N ASN A 191 5.68 -3.11 21.36
CA ASN A 191 4.95 -1.89 21.00
C ASN A 191 4.05 -2.20 19.80
N ARG A 192 2.94 -2.93 20.02
CA ARG A 192 1.89 -2.97 18.98
C ARG A 192 1.32 -1.57 18.87
N CYS A 193 1.05 -1.11 17.65
CA CYS A 193 0.47 0.23 17.43
C CYS A 193 -0.85 0.44 18.21
N GLU A 194 -1.55 -0.65 18.50
CA GLU A 194 -2.80 -0.67 19.29
C GLU A 194 -2.58 -0.26 20.75
N ASP A 195 -1.40 -0.52 21.33
CA ASP A 195 -1.11 -0.23 22.75
C ASP A 195 -0.77 1.25 22.99
N VAL A 196 -0.36 1.98 21.94
CA VAL A 196 0.09 3.38 22.03
C VAL A 196 -0.96 4.37 21.53
N GLY A 197 -2.00 3.87 20.84
CA GLY A 197 -3.08 4.66 20.26
C GLY A 197 -2.67 5.45 19.01
N ILE A 198 -3.65 5.88 18.23
CA ILE A 198 -3.47 6.64 16.98
C ILE A 198 -4.60 7.64 16.80
N LEU A 199 -4.27 8.84 16.33
CA LEU A 199 -5.26 9.79 15.83
C LEU A 199 -5.73 9.35 14.44
N GLY A 200 -6.99 8.91 14.31
CA GLY A 200 -7.51 8.27 13.09
C GLY A 200 -7.35 9.09 11.81
N SER A 201 -7.43 10.41 11.88
CA SER A 201 -7.21 11.29 10.72
C SER A 201 -5.78 11.23 10.16
N VAL A 202 -4.77 10.92 10.99
CA VAL A 202 -3.38 10.70 10.53
C VAL A 202 -3.31 9.48 9.62
N ALA A 203 -4.05 8.41 9.95
CA ALA A 203 -4.19 7.25 9.09
C ALA A 203 -4.83 7.60 7.74
N GLY A 204 -5.87 8.44 7.76
CA GLY A 204 -6.50 8.99 6.56
C GLY A 204 -5.51 9.77 5.67
N VAL A 205 -4.71 10.67 6.26
CA VAL A 205 -3.70 11.45 5.53
C VAL A 205 -2.66 10.53 4.88
N ILE A 206 -2.03 9.65 5.64
CA ILE A 206 -0.96 8.78 5.10
C ILE A 206 -1.51 7.81 4.07
N GLY A 207 -2.66 7.19 4.31
CA GLY A 207 -3.25 6.26 3.35
C GLY A 207 -3.69 6.95 2.05
N THR A 208 -4.15 8.20 2.10
CA THR A 208 -4.41 8.99 0.87
C THR A 208 -3.12 9.31 0.12
N LEU A 209 -2.04 9.61 0.83
CA LEU A 209 -0.72 9.80 0.21
C LEU A 209 -0.16 8.50 -0.37
N GLN A 210 -0.40 7.34 0.28
CA GLN A 210 -0.10 6.02 -0.29
C GLN A 210 -0.86 5.81 -1.61
N ALA A 211 -2.17 6.06 -1.65
CA ALA A 211 -2.95 5.98 -2.89
C ALA A 211 -2.38 6.89 -3.98
N THR A 212 -1.97 8.10 -3.62
CA THR A 212 -1.33 9.04 -4.56
C THR A 212 -0.02 8.46 -5.14
N GLU A 213 0.85 7.88 -4.32
CA GLU A 213 2.07 7.23 -4.81
C GLU A 213 1.77 6.02 -5.70
N VAL A 214 0.77 5.21 -5.35
CA VAL A 214 0.34 4.07 -6.18
C VAL A 214 -0.06 4.53 -7.58
N LEU A 215 -0.94 5.54 -7.66
CA LEU A 215 -1.42 6.06 -8.95
C LEU A 215 -0.25 6.61 -9.77
N LYS A 216 0.63 7.42 -9.15
CA LYS A 216 1.82 7.97 -9.80
C LYS A 216 2.75 6.90 -10.34
N GLU A 217 3.03 5.85 -9.55
CA GLU A 217 3.92 4.77 -9.99
C GLU A 217 3.33 3.97 -11.15
N ILE A 218 2.00 3.77 -11.18
CA ILE A 218 1.33 3.05 -12.28
C ILE A 218 1.36 3.85 -13.58
N ILE A 219 1.05 5.15 -13.53
CA ILE A 219 0.96 5.98 -14.74
C ILE A 219 2.30 6.64 -15.12
N GLY A 220 3.32 6.57 -14.25
CA GLY A 220 4.65 7.12 -14.48
C GLY A 220 4.74 8.64 -14.25
N LEU A 221 4.02 9.17 -13.26
CA LEU A 221 3.87 10.60 -13.02
C LEU A 221 4.79 11.13 -11.91
N GLY A 222 5.42 12.27 -12.18
CA GLY A 222 6.18 13.04 -11.21
C GLY A 222 7.40 12.29 -10.63
N GLU A 223 7.79 12.67 -9.41
CA GLU A 223 8.88 12.01 -8.70
C GLU A 223 8.38 10.91 -7.78
N THR A 224 9.11 9.79 -7.74
CA THR A 224 8.93 8.70 -6.78
C THR A 224 9.36 9.11 -5.36
N MET A 225 8.71 8.50 -4.36
CA MET A 225 9.16 8.48 -2.97
C MET A 225 10.28 7.45 -2.70
N SER A 226 10.80 6.73 -3.70
CA SER A 226 11.96 5.87 -3.47
C SER A 226 13.22 6.64 -3.07
N GLY A 227 13.90 6.14 -2.03
CA GLY A 227 15.02 6.84 -1.38
C GLY A 227 14.62 8.09 -0.60
N LYS A 228 13.32 8.32 -0.37
CA LYS A 228 12.79 9.44 0.43
C LYS A 228 11.81 8.91 1.48
N LEU A 229 11.99 9.29 2.73
CA LEU A 229 11.04 9.03 3.82
C LEU A 229 10.29 10.34 4.09
N LEU A 230 8.98 10.34 3.82
CA LEU A 230 8.10 11.41 4.26
C LEU A 230 7.68 11.11 5.70
N ILE A 231 7.78 12.11 6.56
CA ILE A 231 7.28 12.09 7.94
C ILE A 231 6.28 13.23 8.08
N PHE A 232 5.07 12.90 8.51
CA PHE A 232 4.01 13.84 8.83
C PHE A 232 3.84 13.91 10.35
N ASP A 233 4.14 15.07 10.93
CA ASP A 233 3.86 15.40 12.32
C ASP A 233 2.53 16.16 12.39
N ALA A 234 1.48 15.49 12.86
CA ALA A 234 0.14 16.09 12.95
C ALA A 234 -0.01 17.06 14.11
N MET A 235 0.86 17.03 15.13
CA MET A 235 0.78 17.99 16.24
C MET A 235 1.21 19.37 15.78
N ASN A 236 2.24 19.43 14.92
CA ASN A 236 2.77 20.69 14.39
C ASN A 236 2.31 20.99 12.96
N MET A 237 1.54 20.08 12.34
CA MET A 237 1.13 20.14 10.93
C MET A 237 2.32 20.29 9.97
N GLN A 238 3.37 19.50 10.19
CA GLN A 238 4.62 19.58 9.42
C GLN A 238 4.87 18.32 8.59
N PHE A 239 5.34 18.52 7.36
CA PHE A 239 5.86 17.47 6.50
C PHE A 239 7.37 17.61 6.37
N ARG A 240 8.10 16.54 6.71
CA ARG A 240 9.56 16.46 6.54
C ARG A 240 9.89 15.34 5.58
N LYS A 241 10.82 15.60 4.65
CA LYS A 241 11.35 14.58 3.73
C LYS A 241 12.81 14.32 4.05
N ILE A 242 13.14 13.08 4.37
CA ILE A 242 14.51 12.63 4.65
C ILE A 242 14.97 11.76 3.49
N ARG A 243 16.14 12.02 2.92
CA ARG A 243 16.72 11.16 1.89
C ARG A 243 17.51 10.02 2.53
N TYR A 244 17.39 8.82 1.98
CA TYR A 244 18.17 7.65 2.37
C TYR A 244 18.66 6.92 1.11
N LYS A 245 19.74 6.16 1.24
CA LYS A 245 20.44 5.55 0.10
C LYS A 245 20.46 4.03 0.23
N ARG A 246 20.67 3.36 -0.92
CA ARG A 246 20.97 1.93 -0.94
C ARG A 246 22.24 1.66 -0.14
N ARG A 247 22.21 0.57 0.61
CA ARG A 247 23.33 0.04 1.39
C ARG A 247 23.99 -1.11 0.64
N LEU A 248 25.29 -1.01 0.38
CA LEU A 248 26.05 -2.07 -0.31
C LEU A 248 26.13 -3.36 0.52
N ASP A 249 26.08 -3.23 1.84
CA ASP A 249 26.07 -4.32 2.82
C ASP A 249 24.65 -4.79 3.18
N CYS A 250 23.62 -4.35 2.45
CA CYS A 250 22.25 -4.80 2.69
C CYS A 250 22.10 -6.30 2.39
N VAL A 251 21.61 -7.07 3.37
CA VAL A 251 21.42 -8.52 3.26
C VAL A 251 20.46 -8.97 2.15
N LEU A 252 19.65 -8.06 1.60
CA LEU A 252 18.69 -8.34 0.52
C LEU A 252 19.13 -7.74 -0.82
N CYS A 253 19.31 -6.43 -0.89
CA CYS A 253 19.58 -5.71 -2.14
C CYS A 253 21.04 -5.28 -2.32
N GLY A 254 21.92 -5.60 -1.37
CA GLY A 254 23.36 -5.33 -1.44
C GLY A 254 24.09 -6.28 -2.39
N ASP A 255 25.38 -6.03 -2.59
CA ASP A 255 26.19 -6.75 -3.59
C ASP A 255 26.49 -8.20 -3.14
N ALA A 256 26.57 -8.42 -1.83
CA ALA A 256 26.74 -9.72 -1.20
C ALA A 256 25.44 -10.17 -0.49
N SER A 257 24.29 -10.04 -1.15
CA SER A 257 23.01 -10.38 -0.52
C SER A 257 22.91 -11.84 -0.11
N SER A 258 22.49 -12.09 1.13
CA SER A 258 22.31 -13.42 1.72
C SER A 258 20.87 -13.93 1.62
N ILE A 259 19.88 -13.04 1.57
CA ILE A 259 18.47 -13.40 1.38
C ILE A 259 18.22 -13.65 -0.11
N LYS A 260 17.87 -14.89 -0.47
CA LYS A 260 17.60 -15.32 -1.86
C LYS A 260 16.19 -15.86 -2.07
N ASP A 261 15.51 -16.23 -1.00
CA ASP A 261 14.14 -16.74 -0.98
C ASP A 261 13.40 -16.17 0.24
N ILE A 262 12.16 -16.62 0.45
CA ILE A 262 11.26 -16.14 1.51
C ILE A 262 11.07 -17.20 2.61
N THR A 263 11.87 -18.26 2.58
CA THR A 263 11.79 -19.40 3.52
C THR A 263 12.56 -19.18 4.81
#